data_AF-A0A3B8JYA5-F1
#
_entry.id   AF-A0A3B8JYA5-F1
#
_cell.length_a   1.000
_cell.length_b   1.000
_cell.length_c   1.000
_cell.angle_alpha   90.00
_cell.angle_beta   90.00
_cell.angle_gamma   90.00
#
_symmetry.space_group_name_H-M   'P 1'
#
loop_
_entity.id
_entity.type
_entity.pdbx_description
1 polymer ?
#
loop_
_entity_poly.entity_id
_entity_poly.type
_entity_poly.pdbx_seq_one_letter_code
_entity_poly.pdbx_strand_id
1 'polypeptide(L)'
;AETCEAATDNPVTLKIVDTIAAGSYSRKKLLPGTAMKIFTGAPLPLEADCIIKMEETGEIVADYGPAVVIKRPVSVGENISRKGEKISAGDFLFGRGTTISPLHMEILATLGIDPVSVFVRP
;
A
#
# COMPACT_ATOMS: atom_id res chain seq x y z
N ALA A 1 -5.92 13.67 -6.93
CA ALA A 1 -6.60 14.88 -7.45
C ALA A 1 -8.05 14.61 -7.91
N GLU A 2 -8.35 13.45 -8.51
CA GLU A 2 -9.67 13.17 -9.11
C GLU A 2 -10.82 13.10 -8.11
N THR A 3 -10.53 12.79 -6.84
CA THR A 3 -11.54 12.68 -5.79
C THR A 3 -11.72 13.98 -5.01
N CYS A 4 -10.97 15.05 -5.28
CA CYS A 4 -10.98 16.26 -4.45
C CYS A 4 -12.36 16.93 -4.34
N GLU A 5 -13.19 16.82 -5.37
CA GLU A 5 -14.56 17.37 -5.40
C GLU A 5 -15.64 16.33 -5.05
N ALA A 6 -15.25 15.10 -4.70
CA ALA A 6 -16.19 14.04 -4.39
C ALA A 6 -16.94 14.35 -3.09
N ALA A 7 -18.25 14.40 -3.16
CA ALA A 7 -19.14 14.60 -2.03
C ALA A 7 -20.33 13.63 -2.10
N THR A 8 -21.09 13.52 -1.02
CA THR A 8 -22.25 12.62 -0.95
C THR A 8 -23.32 12.95 -2.00
N ASP A 9 -23.51 14.24 -2.26
CA ASP A 9 -24.42 14.84 -3.24
C ASP A 9 -23.80 15.02 -4.63
N ASN A 10 -22.47 14.97 -4.73
CA ASN A 10 -21.71 15.01 -5.99
C ASN A 10 -20.65 13.89 -6.03
N PRO A 11 -21.05 12.62 -6.24
CA PRO A 11 -20.11 11.52 -6.23
C PRO A 11 -19.24 11.50 -7.50
N VAL A 12 -17.97 11.20 -7.33
CA VAL A 12 -17.04 10.94 -8.46
C VAL A 12 -17.12 9.48 -8.84
N THR A 13 -17.21 9.20 -10.13
CA THR A 13 -17.22 7.83 -10.66
C THR A 13 -15.97 7.58 -11.51
N LEU A 14 -15.24 6.51 -11.22
CA LEU A 14 -14.03 6.12 -11.95
C LEU A 14 -14.17 4.71 -12.51
N LYS A 15 -13.70 4.51 -13.75
CA LYS A 15 -13.73 3.18 -14.39
C LYS A 15 -12.72 2.24 -13.75
N ILE A 16 -13.14 1.03 -13.39
CA ILE A 16 -12.23 0.00 -12.87
C ILE A 16 -11.53 -0.69 -14.06
N VAL A 17 -10.21 -0.50 -14.17
CA VAL A 17 -9.43 -1.04 -15.30
C VAL A 17 -8.63 -2.30 -14.95
N ASP A 18 -8.43 -2.58 -13.66
CA ASP A 18 -7.69 -3.75 -13.20
C ASP A 18 -7.97 -4.14 -11.74
N THR A 19 -7.48 -5.30 -11.34
CA THR A 19 -7.45 -5.76 -9.95
C THR A 19 -6.10 -6.36 -9.62
N ILE A 20 -5.46 -5.89 -8.55
CA ILE A 20 -4.11 -6.27 -8.13
C ILE A 20 -4.19 -7.05 -6.83
N ALA A 21 -3.86 -8.35 -6.90
CA ALA A 21 -3.77 -9.22 -5.74
C ALA A 21 -2.46 -8.98 -4.96
N ALA A 22 -2.45 -9.35 -3.68
CA ALA A 22 -1.25 -9.32 -2.86
C ALA A 22 -0.10 -10.11 -3.51
N GLY A 23 1.10 -9.54 -3.52
CA GLY A 23 2.27 -10.14 -4.16
C GLY A 23 2.32 -10.05 -5.69
N SER A 24 1.32 -9.42 -6.34
CA SER A 24 1.31 -9.18 -7.79
C SER A 24 1.41 -7.67 -8.11
N TYR A 25 1.72 -7.33 -9.36
CA TYR A 25 1.72 -5.94 -9.84
C TYR A 25 0.94 -5.84 -11.16
N SER A 26 0.28 -4.70 -11.39
CA SER A 26 -0.31 -4.42 -12.69
C SER A 26 0.75 -3.85 -13.65
N ARG A 27 0.64 -4.21 -14.94
CA ARG A 27 1.40 -3.58 -16.03
C ARG A 27 0.61 -2.46 -16.71
N LYS A 28 -0.67 -2.29 -16.37
CA LYS A 28 -1.50 -1.21 -16.90
C LYS A 28 -1.11 0.09 -16.18
N LYS A 29 -1.18 1.19 -16.91
CA LYS A 29 -1.05 2.52 -16.32
C LYS A 29 -2.39 2.96 -15.76
N LEU A 30 -2.36 3.69 -14.64
CA LEU A 30 -3.55 4.34 -14.14
C LEU A 30 -3.76 5.63 -14.95
N LEU A 31 -4.83 5.67 -15.74
CA LEU A 31 -5.16 6.84 -16.57
C LEU A 31 -6.18 7.73 -15.85
N PRO A 32 -6.28 9.02 -16.18
CA PRO A 32 -7.33 9.88 -15.65
C PRO A 32 -8.73 9.29 -15.89
N GLY A 33 -9.61 9.40 -14.90
CA GLY A 33 -10.95 8.83 -14.90
C GLY A 33 -10.99 7.32 -14.63
N THR A 34 -9.88 6.72 -14.19
CA THR A 34 -9.77 5.29 -13.94
C THR A 34 -9.26 4.96 -12.54
N ALA A 35 -9.67 3.80 -12.04
CA ALA A 35 -9.28 3.23 -10.77
C ALA A 35 -8.84 1.78 -10.95
N MET A 36 -8.05 1.25 -10.02
CA MET A 36 -7.74 -0.17 -9.93
C MET A 36 -8.15 -0.67 -8.55
N LYS A 37 -8.69 -1.88 -8.48
CA LYS A 37 -8.86 -2.56 -7.20
C LYS A 37 -7.50 -3.05 -6.74
N ILE A 38 -7.20 -2.89 -5.46
CA ILE A 38 -5.95 -3.32 -4.86
C ILE A 38 -6.24 -4.01 -3.53
N PHE A 39 -5.59 -5.15 -3.31
CA PHE A 39 -5.64 -5.85 -2.03
C PHE A 39 -4.47 -5.41 -1.13
N THR A 40 -4.69 -5.46 0.18
CA THR A 40 -3.67 -5.13 1.19
C THR A 40 -2.39 -5.94 0.95
N GLY A 41 -1.24 -5.24 0.95
CA GLY A 41 0.07 -5.84 0.71
C GLY A 41 0.47 -5.92 -0.77
N ALA A 42 -0.41 -5.52 -1.70
CA ALA A 42 0.00 -5.30 -3.08
C ALA A 42 0.79 -3.97 -3.23
N PRO A 43 1.78 -3.91 -4.15
CA PRO A 43 2.44 -2.66 -4.51
C PRO A 43 1.45 -1.65 -5.08
N LEU A 44 1.63 -0.38 -4.71
CA LEU A 44 0.86 0.73 -5.27
C LEU A 44 1.08 0.81 -6.81
N PRO A 45 0.01 0.93 -7.62
CA PRO A 45 0.13 1.13 -9.06
C PRO A 45 0.98 2.36 -9.37
N LEU A 46 1.62 2.35 -10.54
CA LEU A 46 2.23 3.56 -11.07
C LEU A 46 1.13 4.63 -11.22
N GLU A 47 1.51 5.90 -11.03
CA GLU A 47 0.62 7.07 -11.11
C GLU A 47 -0.47 7.18 -10.02
N ALA A 48 -0.71 6.16 -9.20
CA ALA A 48 -1.63 6.26 -8.06
C ALA A 48 -1.02 7.10 -6.92
N ASP A 49 -1.82 7.99 -6.35
CA ASP A 49 -1.42 8.92 -5.28
C ASP A 49 -2.17 8.69 -3.96
N CYS A 50 -3.20 7.84 -3.94
CA CYS A 50 -4.01 7.51 -2.77
C CYS A 50 -4.72 6.15 -2.92
N ILE A 51 -5.21 5.60 -1.80
CA ILE A 51 -6.08 4.42 -1.76
C ILE A 51 -7.31 4.76 -0.90
N ILE A 52 -8.51 4.46 -1.40
CA ILE A 52 -9.76 4.50 -0.61
C ILE A 52 -10.19 3.07 -0.28
N LYS A 53 -10.73 2.88 0.92
CA LYS A 53 -11.18 1.56 1.36
C LYS A 53 -12.45 1.15 0.62
N MET A 54 -12.56 -0.13 0.29
CA MET A 54 -13.69 -0.66 -0.49
C MET A 54 -15.04 -0.40 0.20
N GLU A 55 -15.09 -0.52 1.54
CA GLU A 55 -16.28 -0.26 2.35
C GLU A 55 -16.76 1.20 2.33
N GLU A 56 -15.90 2.14 1.92
CA GLU A 56 -16.24 3.56 1.76
C GLU A 56 -16.63 3.92 0.32
N THR A 57 -16.67 2.92 -0.57
CA THR A 57 -17.01 3.08 -1.98
C THR A 57 -18.25 2.27 -2.36
N GLY A 58 -18.91 2.69 -3.44
CA GLY A 58 -19.92 1.87 -4.12
C GLY A 58 -19.35 1.28 -5.40
N GLU A 59 -19.76 0.07 -5.77
CA GLU A 59 -19.46 -0.48 -7.10
C GLU A 59 -20.72 -0.51 -7.95
N ILE A 60 -20.58 -0.10 -9.22
CA ILE A 60 -21.66 -0.10 -10.20
C ILE A 60 -21.16 -0.67 -11.53
N VAL A 61 -22.09 -0.99 -12.43
CA VAL A 61 -21.80 -1.30 -13.83
C VAL A 61 -22.34 -0.15 -14.68
N ALA A 62 -21.44 0.59 -15.32
CA ALA A 62 -21.77 1.64 -16.28
C ALA A 62 -21.69 1.10 -17.72
N ASP A 63 -22.10 1.90 -18.70
CA ASP A 63 -22.07 1.51 -20.12
C ASP A 63 -20.66 1.11 -20.62
N TYR A 64 -19.62 1.66 -19.99
CA TYR A 64 -18.22 1.38 -20.28
C TYR A 64 -17.59 0.27 -19.41
N GLY A 65 -18.40 -0.43 -18.60
CA GLY A 65 -18.00 -1.54 -17.74
C GLY A 65 -18.04 -1.23 -16.23
N PRO A 66 -17.32 -2.01 -15.41
CA PRO A 66 -17.32 -1.82 -13.95
C PRO A 66 -16.72 -0.47 -13.55
N ALA A 67 -17.35 0.18 -12.58
CA ALA A 67 -16.94 1.48 -12.06
C ALA A 67 -17.07 1.54 -10.53
N VAL A 68 -16.26 2.40 -9.93
CA VAL A 68 -16.31 2.72 -8.50
C VAL A 68 -16.88 4.11 -8.29
N VAL A 69 -17.75 4.26 -7.31
CA VAL A 69 -18.39 5.50 -6.89
C VAL A 69 -17.79 5.94 -5.57
N ILE A 70 -17.24 7.15 -5.55
CA ILE A 70 -16.54 7.76 -4.43
C ILE A 70 -17.33 8.98 -3.96
N LYS A 71 -17.66 9.01 -2.67
CA LYS A 71 -18.57 10.01 -2.07
C LYS A 71 -17.87 10.98 -1.10
N ARG A 72 -16.54 10.91 -1.00
CA ARG A 72 -15.73 11.81 -0.17
C ARG A 72 -14.39 12.10 -0.84
N PRO A 73 -13.75 13.23 -0.53
CA PRO A 73 -12.38 13.43 -0.94
C PRO A 73 -11.44 12.43 -0.27
N VAL A 74 -10.41 12.04 -1.01
CA VAL A 74 -9.34 11.16 -0.54
C VAL A 74 -8.05 11.94 -0.55
N SER A 75 -7.35 11.95 0.59
CA SER A 75 -6.11 12.72 0.71
C SER A 75 -4.97 12.04 -0.03
N VAL A 76 -4.02 12.83 -0.55
CA VAL A 76 -2.79 12.30 -1.12
C VAL A 76 -2.02 11.53 -0.05
N GLY A 77 -1.60 10.30 -0.35
CA GLY A 77 -0.92 9.41 0.58
C GLY A 77 -1.84 8.64 1.52
N GLU A 78 -3.16 8.86 1.48
CA GLU A 78 -4.09 8.16 2.36
C GLU A 78 -4.07 6.65 2.08
N ASN A 79 -4.01 5.85 3.15
CA ASN A 79 -3.94 4.40 3.13
C ASN A 79 -2.74 3.81 2.34
N ILE A 80 -1.67 4.58 2.11
CA ILE A 80 -0.44 4.10 1.47
C ILE A 80 0.65 3.88 2.52
N SER A 81 1.12 2.63 2.65
CA SER A 81 2.36 2.34 3.39
C SER A 81 3.58 2.68 2.54
N ARG A 82 4.44 3.57 3.02
CA ARG A 82 5.62 4.01 2.26
C ARG A 82 6.79 3.05 2.44
N LYS A 83 7.62 2.94 1.40
CA LYS A 83 8.88 2.18 1.50
C LYS A 83 9.74 2.80 2.61
N GLY A 84 10.19 1.96 3.53
CA GLY A 84 11.04 2.39 4.64
C GLY A 84 10.33 3.10 5.78
N GLU A 85 8.98 3.11 5.81
CA GLU A 85 8.20 3.84 6.82
C GLU A 85 8.48 3.40 8.26
N LYS A 86 8.77 2.11 8.48
CA LYS A 86 9.14 1.58 9.80
C LYS A 86 10.65 1.45 9.98
N ILE A 87 11.33 0.87 9.00
CA ILE A 87 12.78 0.63 9.00
C ILE A 87 13.29 0.95 7.60
N SER A 88 14.24 1.87 7.52
CA SER A 88 14.92 2.26 6.31
C SER A 88 16.28 1.55 6.17
N ALA A 89 16.73 1.43 4.92
CA ALA A 89 18.05 0.88 4.66
C ALA A 89 19.12 1.80 5.28
N GLY A 90 20.00 1.23 6.10
CA GLY A 90 21.03 1.97 6.82
C GLY A 90 20.66 2.35 8.25
N ASP A 91 19.43 2.07 8.71
CA ASP A 91 19.04 2.31 10.09
C ASP A 91 19.88 1.47 11.06
N PHE A 92 20.33 2.10 12.14
CA PHE A 92 21.01 1.42 13.23
C PHE A 92 19.99 0.77 14.15
N LEU A 93 19.88 -0.56 14.11
CA LEU A 93 18.89 -1.32 14.87
C LEU A 93 19.40 -1.75 16.24
N PHE A 94 20.60 -2.35 16.30
CA PHE A 94 21.18 -2.90 17.52
C PHE A 94 22.66 -2.56 17.63
N GLY A 95 23.13 -2.36 18.87
CA GLY A 95 24.54 -2.12 19.15
C GLY A 95 25.34 -3.42 19.29
N ARG A 96 26.66 -3.28 19.16
CA ARG A 96 27.59 -4.36 19.50
C ARG A 96 27.42 -4.71 20.99
N GLY A 97 27.24 -6.00 21.28
CA GLY A 97 27.02 -6.49 22.64
C GLY A 97 25.55 -6.54 23.06
N THR A 98 24.60 -6.15 22.20
CA THR A 98 23.18 -6.38 22.46
C THR A 98 22.90 -7.88 22.57
N THR A 99 22.33 -8.29 23.70
CA THR A 99 21.82 -9.65 23.89
C THR A 99 20.60 -9.89 23.00
N ILE A 100 20.66 -10.90 22.15
CA ILE A 100 19.55 -11.25 21.25
C ILE A 100 18.40 -11.85 22.07
N SER A 101 17.23 -11.21 21.99
CA SER A 101 15.98 -11.67 22.60
C SER A 101 15.00 -12.11 21.49
N PRO A 102 13.85 -12.70 21.81
CA PRO A 102 12.84 -13.05 20.80
C PRO A 102 12.42 -11.87 19.90
N LEU A 103 12.31 -10.66 20.45
CA LEU A 103 11.98 -9.45 19.69
C LEU A 103 13.09 -9.09 18.69
N HIS A 104 14.35 -9.25 19.09
CA HIS A 104 15.48 -9.02 18.18
C HIS A 104 15.46 -10.05 17.04
N MET A 105 15.16 -11.32 17.34
CA MET A 105 15.04 -12.37 16.32
C MET A 105 13.91 -12.08 15.33
N GLU A 106 12.75 -11.59 15.78
CA GLU A 106 11.63 -11.22 14.91
C GLU A 106 12.02 -10.13 13.91
N ILE A 107 12.72 -9.09 14.37
CA ILE A 107 13.21 -8.01 13.50
C ILE A 107 14.23 -8.56 12.49
N LEU A 108 15.21 -9.35 12.94
CA LEU A 108 16.23 -9.94 12.06
C LEU A 108 15.60 -10.85 11.00
N ALA A 109 14.63 -11.69 11.38
CA ALA A 109 13.89 -12.54 10.46
C ALA A 109 13.06 -11.74 9.45
N THR A 110 12.36 -10.70 9.91
CA THR A 110 11.59 -9.79 9.04
C THR A 110 12.46 -9.11 7.99
N LEU A 111 13.71 -8.81 8.34
CA LEU A 111 14.70 -8.20 7.44
C LEU A 111 15.47 -9.23 6.59
N GLY A 112 15.21 -10.52 6.77
CA GLY A 112 15.91 -11.60 6.06
C GLY A 112 17.40 -11.72 6.44
N ILE A 113 17.78 -11.34 7.66
CA ILE A 113 19.16 -11.39 8.15
C ILE A 113 19.41 -12.76 8.78
N ASP A 114 20.02 -13.66 8.00
CA ASP A 114 20.48 -14.98 8.42
C ASP A 114 21.72 -15.36 7.57
N PRO A 115 22.88 -15.70 8.16
CA PRO A 115 23.16 -15.83 9.60
C PRO A 115 23.50 -14.51 10.32
N VAL A 116 23.35 -14.50 11.64
CA VAL A 116 23.63 -13.34 12.53
C VAL A 116 25.01 -13.48 13.18
N SER A 117 25.85 -12.44 13.08
CA SER A 117 27.17 -12.41 13.72
C SER A 117 27.06 -12.19 15.24
N VAL A 118 27.63 -13.11 16.03
CA VAL A 118 27.64 -13.04 17.51
C VAL A 118 29.02 -13.30 18.09
N PHE A 119 29.21 -12.96 19.35
CA PHE A 119 30.42 -13.36 20.08
C PHE A 119 30.46 -14.88 20.31
N VAL A 120 31.66 -15.44 20.24
CA VAL A 120 31.90 -16.83 20.66
C VAL A 120 31.68 -16.93 22.16
N ARG A 121 31.10 -18.04 22.64
CA ARG A 121 30.98 -18.29 24.07
C ARG A 121 32.39 -18.43 24.67
N PRO A 122 32.70 -17.73 25.78
CA PRO A 122 33.98 -17.85 26.46
C PRO A 122 34.35 -19.29 26.84
#